data_AF-A0A915LJX8-F1
#
_entry.id   AF-A0A915LJX8-F1
#
_cell.length_a   1.000
_cell.length_b   1.000
_cell.length_c   1.000
_cell.angle_alpha   90.00
_cell.angle_beta   90.00
_cell.angle_gamma   90.00
#
_symmetry.space_group_name_H-M   'P 1'
#
loop_
_entity.id
_entity.type
_entity.pdbx_description
1 polymer ?
#
loop_
_entity_poly.entity_id
_entity_poly.type
_entity_poly.pdbx_seq_one_letter_code
_entity_poly.pdbx_strand_id
1 'polypeptide(L)'
;MCYLMMHAPIYGYNTVVPEPLNAIEQLPIRTNLNLPEGVYRQSTTANEYFRSNRMPTQVAGPVCNSSIQNSSQSSCLLLIGFSAGQIQLIDPQQKEMPNSKLFNEERQIDRTAVTCLRWVPDGCSFFVASHASGNLYLYNDELDSSTIAPTYQVLKQGDCFTVFTCKSKVSRNPVHRWQIGTGAINSFAFSGSTSNFIATVSQVI
;
A
#
# COMPACT_ATOMS: atom_id res chain seq x y z
N MET A 1 -18.85 10.97 1.95
CA MET A 1 -17.61 10.67 2.70
C MET A 1 -17.99 9.64 3.76
N CYS A 2 -17.90 8.35 3.45
CA CYS A 2 -18.32 7.29 4.38
C CYS A 2 -17.08 6.83 5.16
N TYR A 3 -16.91 7.35 6.38
CA TYR A 3 -15.97 6.77 7.33
C TYR A 3 -16.63 5.51 7.89
N LEU A 4 -16.22 4.33 7.43
CA LEU A 4 -16.54 3.09 8.15
C LEU A 4 -15.53 2.93 9.28
N MET A 5 -15.78 3.61 10.40
CA MET A 5 -15.17 3.23 11.68
C MET A 5 -16.05 2.14 12.30
N MET A 6 -15.47 0.97 12.59
CA MET A 6 -16.13 0.03 13.51
C MET A 6 -16.20 0.67 14.91
N HIS A 7 -17.40 0.97 15.41
CA HIS A 7 -17.69 1.73 16.66
C HIS A 7 -17.54 0.88 17.95
N ALA A 8 -17.32 1.40 19.18
CA ALA A 8 -18.01 2.49 19.93
C ALA A 8 -17.24 2.90 21.25
N PRO A 9 -17.63 3.87 22.12
CA PRO A 9 -18.15 5.25 21.94
C PRO A 9 -17.53 6.38 22.88
N ILE A 10 -17.84 7.67 22.57
CA ILE A 10 -17.84 8.98 23.34
C ILE A 10 -16.51 9.46 24.00
N TYR A 11 -15.97 10.70 23.88
CA TYR A 11 -16.42 12.11 23.78
C TYR A 11 -15.44 12.89 22.86
N GLY A 12 -15.81 13.79 21.95
CA GLY A 12 -16.40 15.12 22.16
C GLY A 12 -15.29 16.19 22.25
N TYR A 13 -15.07 17.03 21.22
CA TYR A 13 -14.65 18.46 21.33
C TYR A 13 -14.47 19.16 19.95
N ASN A 14 -15.17 20.30 19.85
CA ASN A 14 -15.05 21.54 19.05
C ASN A 14 -14.40 21.58 17.64
N THR A 15 -15.20 22.07 16.70
CA THR A 15 -14.85 22.49 15.33
C THR A 15 -14.16 23.85 15.30
N VAL A 16 -13.00 23.93 14.64
CA VAL A 16 -12.46 25.19 14.10
C VAL A 16 -12.42 25.04 12.58
N VAL A 17 -13.13 25.93 11.88
CA VAL A 17 -13.19 25.98 10.40
C VAL A 17 -12.10 26.93 9.91
N PRO A 18 -11.16 26.51 9.04
CA PRO A 18 -10.31 27.46 8.33
C PRO A 18 -10.96 27.91 7.01
N GLU A 19 -10.80 29.19 6.69
CA GLU A 19 -11.26 29.86 5.46
C GLU A 19 -10.73 29.25 4.15
N PRO A 20 -11.41 29.50 3.00
CA PRO A 20 -11.02 28.91 1.72
C PRO A 20 -9.77 29.58 1.15
N LEU A 21 -8.71 28.80 0.92
CA LEU A 21 -7.56 29.22 0.13
C LEU A 21 -7.95 29.26 -1.36
N ASN A 22 -8.06 30.47 -1.90
CA ASN A 22 -8.21 30.74 -3.32
C ASN A 22 -6.95 30.34 -4.11
N ALA A 23 -7.19 29.85 -5.33
CA ALA A 23 -6.28 29.70 -6.47
C ALA A 23 -4.93 28.99 -6.21
N ILE A 24 -4.87 27.70 -6.54
CA ILE A 24 -3.60 26.99 -6.72
C ILE A 24 -2.92 27.53 -7.98
N GLU A 25 -2.02 28.49 -7.80
CA GLU A 25 -0.92 28.70 -8.73
C GLU A 25 -0.11 27.38 -8.75
N GLN A 26 0.01 26.75 -9.92
CA GLN A 26 0.85 25.57 -10.10
C GLN A 26 2.31 25.97 -9.86
N LEU A 27 2.78 25.84 -8.62
CA LEU A 27 4.18 26.00 -8.30
C LEU A 27 4.97 24.85 -8.95
N PRO A 28 6.09 25.13 -9.64
CA PRO A 28 6.92 24.09 -10.23
C PRO A 28 7.44 23.15 -9.15
N ILE A 29 7.58 21.86 -9.49
CA ILE A 29 8.11 20.81 -8.60
C ILE A 29 9.49 21.26 -8.09
N ARG A 30 9.55 21.62 -6.80
CA ARG A 30 10.83 21.98 -6.16
C ARG A 30 11.58 20.70 -5.80
N THR A 31 12.64 20.41 -6.55
CA THR A 31 13.54 19.27 -6.33
C THR A 31 14.48 19.45 -5.13
N ASN A 32 14.48 20.63 -4.52
CA ASN A 32 15.30 20.98 -3.36
C ASN A 32 14.44 21.71 -2.32
N LEU A 33 14.43 21.20 -1.09
CA LEU A 33 13.81 21.82 0.07
C LEU A 33 14.92 22.39 0.96
N ASN A 34 14.98 23.70 1.08
CA ASN A 34 15.91 24.36 1.99
C ASN A 34 15.19 24.55 3.33
N LEU A 35 15.64 23.84 4.36
CA LEU A 35 15.21 24.02 5.74
C LEU A 35 16.37 24.62 6.55
N PRO A 36 16.11 25.20 7.74
CA PRO A 36 17.15 25.76 8.61
C PRO A 36 18.26 24.76 8.96
N GLU A 37 17.92 23.46 8.98
CA GLU A 37 18.82 22.35 9.29
C GLU A 37 19.66 21.89 8.08
N GLY A 38 19.38 22.40 6.87
CA GLY A 38 20.16 22.10 5.67
C GLY A 38 19.36 22.07 4.37
N VAL A 39 20.09 21.81 3.27
CA VAL A 39 19.50 21.64 1.94
C VAL A 39 19.15 20.16 1.73
N TYR A 40 17.87 19.85 1.75
CA TYR A 40 17.34 18.52 1.47
C TYR A 40 17.09 18.40 -0.03
N ARG A 41 17.86 17.54 -0.69
CA ARG A 41 17.68 17.23 -2.10
C ARG A 41 16.79 16.01 -2.25
N GLN A 42 15.86 16.03 -3.19
CA GLN A 42 15.18 14.81 -3.58
C GLN A 42 16.22 13.87 -4.19
N SER A 43 16.44 12.72 -3.54
CA SER A 43 17.43 11.74 -4.00
C SER A 43 17.03 11.20 -5.38
N THR A 44 17.88 11.43 -6.39
CA THR A 44 17.69 10.84 -7.73
C THR A 44 17.90 9.33 -7.72
N THR A 45 18.41 8.73 -6.64
CA THR A 45 18.77 7.29 -6.61
C THR A 45 17.57 6.37 -6.88
N ALA A 46 16.36 6.71 -6.42
CA ALA A 46 15.17 5.95 -6.77
C ALA A 46 14.84 6.07 -8.27
N ASN A 47 14.90 7.27 -8.83
CA ASN A 47 14.68 7.52 -10.26
C ASN A 47 15.79 6.90 -11.15
N GLU A 48 17.03 6.90 -10.69
CA GLU A 48 18.18 6.25 -11.32
C GLU A 48 18.07 4.73 -11.23
N TYR A 49 17.59 4.18 -10.12
CA TYR A 49 17.27 2.75 -9.99
C TYR A 49 16.18 2.35 -11.00
N PHE A 50 15.09 3.12 -11.11
CA PHE A 50 14.04 2.90 -12.10
C PHE A 50 14.54 3.00 -13.55
N ARG A 51 15.47 3.90 -13.84
CA ARG A 51 16.11 4.05 -15.17
C ARG A 51 17.13 2.96 -15.47
N SER A 52 17.95 2.58 -14.48
CA SER A 52 19.05 1.62 -14.60
C SER A 52 18.54 0.20 -14.79
N ASN A 53 17.48 -0.17 -14.08
CA ASN A 53 17.00 -1.56 -14.08
C ASN A 53 16.06 -1.92 -15.22
N ARG A 54 15.85 -1.03 -16.21
CA ARG A 54 14.89 -1.19 -17.32
C ARG A 54 13.68 -2.01 -16.88
N MET A 55 12.80 -1.40 -16.08
CA MET A 55 11.52 -2.00 -15.71
C MET A 55 10.94 -2.72 -16.94
N PRO A 56 10.52 -3.99 -16.83
CA PRO A 56 10.07 -4.74 -18.00
C PRO A 56 9.08 -3.88 -18.76
N THR A 57 9.29 -3.72 -20.06
CA THR A 57 8.65 -2.73 -20.94
C THR A 57 7.12 -2.88 -21.06
N GLN A 58 6.49 -3.65 -20.17
CA GLN A 58 5.06 -3.90 -20.02
C GLN A 58 4.51 -3.63 -18.60
N VAL A 59 5.31 -3.14 -17.65
CA VAL A 59 4.84 -2.80 -16.30
C VAL A 59 4.35 -1.36 -16.29
N ALA A 60 3.04 -1.19 -16.10
CA ALA A 60 2.41 0.11 -15.93
C ALA A 60 3.08 0.88 -14.76
N GLY A 61 3.21 2.21 -14.83
CA GLY A 61 4.11 2.98 -13.94
C GLY A 61 3.85 2.85 -12.43
N PRO A 62 4.85 3.14 -11.58
CA PRO A 62 4.71 3.10 -10.12
C PRO A 62 3.70 4.17 -9.64
N VAL A 63 2.83 3.79 -8.69
CA VAL A 63 1.71 4.62 -8.21
C VAL A 63 1.83 4.97 -6.73
N CYS A 64 2.38 4.08 -5.90
CA CYS A 64 2.53 4.30 -4.46
C CYS A 64 3.70 3.49 -3.88
N ASN A 65 4.21 3.90 -2.72
CA ASN A 65 5.33 3.25 -2.05
C ASN A 65 5.21 3.24 -0.51
N SER A 66 5.89 2.28 0.13
CA SER A 66 6.01 2.17 1.59
C SER A 66 7.34 1.53 1.96
N SER A 67 8.05 2.09 2.94
CA SER A 67 9.35 1.59 3.41
C SER A 67 9.30 1.14 4.87
N ILE A 68 10.05 0.10 5.21
CA ILE A 68 10.33 -0.29 6.59
C ILE A 68 11.85 -0.42 6.78
N GLN A 69 12.34 0.06 7.91
CA GLN A 69 13.73 -0.12 8.33
C GLN A 69 13.76 -1.17 9.44
N ASN A 70 14.48 -2.26 9.20
CA ASN A 70 14.73 -3.22 10.26
C ASN A 70 15.96 -2.75 11.05
N SER A 71 15.84 -2.49 12.35
CA SER A 71 16.97 -2.03 13.17
C SER A 71 18.05 -3.09 13.38
N SER A 72 17.76 -4.36 13.07
CA SER A 72 18.64 -5.50 13.35
C SER A 72 19.44 -6.01 12.13
N GLN A 73 19.00 -5.70 10.92
CA GLN A 73 19.72 -5.93 9.67
C GLN A 73 19.70 -4.61 8.92
N SER A 74 20.84 -4.10 8.47
CA SER A 74 20.97 -2.85 7.71
C SER A 74 20.32 -2.92 6.31
N SER A 75 19.08 -3.41 6.22
CA SER A 75 18.25 -3.56 5.05
C SER A 75 17.01 -2.66 5.18
N CYS A 76 16.76 -1.90 4.13
CA CYS A 76 15.60 -1.02 4.02
C CYS A 76 14.69 -1.62 2.95
N LEU A 77 13.54 -2.16 3.33
CA LEU A 77 12.65 -2.81 2.38
C LEU A 77 11.64 -1.80 1.83
N LEU A 78 11.62 -1.65 0.50
CA LEU A 78 10.74 -0.73 -0.22
C LEU A 78 9.72 -1.49 -1.06
N LEU A 79 8.44 -1.27 -0.76
CA LEU A 79 7.31 -1.74 -1.56
C LEU A 79 6.94 -0.68 -2.61
N ILE A 80 6.62 -1.15 -3.81
CA ILE A 80 6.20 -0.32 -4.95
C ILE A 80 4.97 -0.96 -5.58
N GLY A 81 3.87 -0.20 -5.68
CA GLY A 81 2.61 -0.64 -6.29
C GLY A 81 2.44 -0.07 -7.69
N PHE A 82 1.88 -0.86 -8.60
CA PHE A 82 1.73 -0.50 -10.01
C PHE A 82 0.26 -0.37 -10.43
N SER A 83 0.00 0.40 -11.49
CA SER A 83 -1.37 0.66 -11.96
C SER A 83 -2.06 -0.55 -12.62
N ALA A 84 -1.32 -1.62 -12.93
CA ALA A 84 -1.88 -2.88 -13.41
C ALA A 84 -2.10 -3.94 -12.30
N GLY A 85 -1.84 -3.56 -11.04
CA GLY A 85 -2.12 -4.38 -9.85
C GLY A 85 -0.92 -5.16 -9.30
N GLN A 86 0.24 -5.13 -9.98
CA GLN A 86 1.45 -5.74 -9.46
C GLN A 86 2.01 -4.96 -8.27
N ILE A 87 2.82 -5.63 -7.45
CA ILE A 87 3.59 -5.04 -6.36
C ILE A 87 5.01 -5.59 -6.43
N GLN A 88 6.01 -4.75 -6.24
CA GLN A 88 7.42 -5.15 -6.20
C GLN A 88 8.03 -4.74 -4.85
N LEU A 89 8.74 -5.66 -4.23
CA LEU A 89 9.56 -5.43 -3.05
C LEU A 89 11.01 -5.39 -3.46
N ILE A 90 11.74 -4.35 -3.06
CA ILE A 90 13.17 -4.19 -3.34
C ILE A 90 13.92 -3.74 -2.08
N ASP A 91 15.19 -4.11 -1.98
CA ASP A 91 16.15 -3.47 -1.07
C ASP A 91 17.02 -2.49 -1.89
N PRO A 92 16.88 -1.16 -1.70
CA PRO A 92 17.63 -0.17 -2.44
C PRO A 92 19.10 -0.08 -2.00
N GLN A 93 19.48 -0.71 -0.88
CA GLN A 93 20.86 -0.70 -0.38
C GLN A 93 21.71 -1.80 -1.03
N GLN A 94 21.08 -2.83 -1.61
CA GLN A 94 21.77 -3.89 -2.35
C GLN A 94 22.12 -3.44 -3.77
N LYS A 95 23.41 -3.18 -4.02
CA LYS A 95 23.91 -2.61 -5.29
C LYS A 95 24.17 -3.59 -6.42
N GLU A 96 24.48 -4.86 -6.13
CA GLU A 96 25.01 -5.79 -7.17
C GLU A 96 24.00 -6.77 -7.74
N MET A 97 22.83 -6.93 -7.12
CA MET A 97 21.65 -7.58 -7.69
C MET A 97 20.52 -7.34 -6.70
N PRO A 98 19.63 -6.36 -6.92
CA PRO A 98 18.57 -6.11 -5.96
C PRO A 98 17.69 -7.37 -5.92
N ASN A 99 17.63 -8.04 -4.77
CA ASN A 99 16.64 -9.07 -4.54
C ASN A 99 15.26 -8.41 -4.70
N SER A 100 14.68 -8.56 -5.88
CA SER A 100 13.37 -8.00 -6.20
C SER A 100 12.35 -9.12 -6.16
N LYS A 101 11.37 -9.00 -5.28
CA LYS A 101 10.27 -9.95 -5.20
C LYS A 101 9.01 -9.33 -5.80
N LEU A 102 8.39 -10.03 -6.74
CA LEU A 102 7.14 -9.61 -7.36
C LEU A 102 5.96 -10.32 -6.70
N PHE A 103 4.90 -9.56 -6.44
CA PHE A 103 3.61 -10.06 -5.98
C PHE A 103 2.55 -9.71 -7.03
N ASN A 104 1.61 -10.64 -7.22
CA ASN A 104 0.55 -10.51 -8.22
C ASN A 104 1.09 -10.25 -9.65
N GLU A 105 2.25 -10.82 -9.98
CA GLU A 105 2.93 -10.64 -11.28
C GLU A 105 2.00 -10.97 -12.47
N GLU A 106 1.36 -12.14 -12.40
CA GLU A 106 0.42 -12.65 -13.41
C GLU A 106 -0.99 -12.04 -13.31
N ARG A 107 -1.20 -11.05 -12.41
CA ARG A 107 -2.47 -10.33 -12.23
C ARG A 107 -3.68 -11.24 -11.99
N GLN A 108 -3.46 -12.34 -11.27
CA GLN A 108 -4.48 -13.34 -10.94
C GLN A 108 -5.23 -13.01 -9.63
N ILE A 109 -4.70 -12.08 -8.82
CA ILE A 109 -5.31 -11.68 -7.54
C ILE A 109 -6.23 -10.47 -7.75
N ASP A 110 -5.71 -9.43 -8.40
CA ASP A 110 -6.44 -8.23 -8.80
C ASP A 110 -5.81 -7.63 -10.05
N ARG A 111 -6.62 -7.09 -10.96
CA ARG A 111 -6.16 -6.50 -12.23
C ARG A 111 -6.18 -4.98 -12.23
N THR A 112 -6.74 -4.38 -11.18
CA THR A 112 -6.92 -2.93 -11.01
C THR A 112 -5.72 -2.32 -10.31
N ALA A 113 -5.56 -1.01 -10.46
CA ALA A 113 -4.44 -0.26 -9.90
C ALA A 113 -4.32 -0.43 -8.39
N VAL A 114 -3.08 -0.60 -7.92
CA VAL A 114 -2.75 -0.47 -6.50
C VAL A 114 -2.88 1.01 -6.12
N THR A 115 -3.68 1.31 -5.12
CA THR A 115 -3.98 2.70 -4.69
C THR A 115 -3.23 3.10 -3.43
N CYS A 116 -2.93 2.16 -2.54
CA CYS A 116 -2.15 2.41 -1.33
C CYS A 116 -1.44 1.12 -0.88
N LEU A 117 -0.23 1.27 -0.38
CA LEU A 117 0.59 0.21 0.21
C LEU A 117 1.06 0.65 1.58
N ARG A 118 1.00 -0.24 2.56
CA ARG A 118 1.65 -0.04 3.86
C ARG A 118 2.11 -1.36 4.44
N TRP A 119 3.31 -1.34 5.03
CA TRP A 119 3.71 -2.36 6.00
C TRP A 119 2.77 -2.34 7.20
N VAL A 120 2.45 -3.52 7.72
CA VAL A 120 1.74 -3.65 8.99
C VAL A 120 2.71 -3.24 10.11
N PRO A 121 2.39 -2.24 10.94
CA PRO A 121 3.27 -1.88 12.04
C PRO A 121 3.47 -3.07 12.98
N ASP A 122 4.70 -3.24 13.45
CA ASP A 122 5.19 -4.40 14.24
C ASP A 122 5.13 -5.77 13.54
N GLY A 123 4.51 -5.86 12.36
CA GLY A 123 4.50 -7.05 11.51
C GLY A 123 5.66 -7.01 10.52
N CYS A 124 6.85 -7.44 10.94
CA CYS A 124 8.09 -7.35 10.14
C CYS A 124 8.00 -7.96 8.73
N SER A 125 7.04 -8.86 8.49
CA SER A 125 6.90 -9.62 7.25
C SER A 125 5.54 -9.43 6.57
N PHE A 126 4.68 -8.54 7.07
CA PHE A 126 3.32 -8.36 6.54
C PHE A 126 3.09 -6.96 5.97
N PHE A 127 2.41 -6.90 4.83
CA PHE A 127 1.97 -5.63 4.26
C PHE A 127 0.58 -5.74 3.66
N VAL A 128 -0.10 -4.60 3.56
CA VAL A 128 -1.44 -4.48 2.98
C VAL A 128 -1.39 -3.64 1.72
N ALA A 129 -2.10 -4.09 0.70
CA ALA A 129 -2.32 -3.39 -0.56
C ALA A 129 -3.80 -3.12 -0.77
N SER A 130 -4.19 -1.86 -1.02
CA SER A 130 -5.53 -1.52 -1.50
C SER A 130 -5.54 -1.38 -3.02
N HIS A 131 -6.66 -1.73 -3.64
CA HIS A 131 -6.87 -1.67 -5.07
C HIS A 131 -8.11 -0.86 -5.43
N ALA A 132 -8.12 -0.33 -6.66
CA ALA A 132 -9.26 0.39 -7.22
C ALA A 132 -10.51 -0.47 -7.41
N SER A 133 -10.40 -1.79 -7.29
CA SER A 133 -11.52 -2.74 -7.25
C SER A 133 -12.38 -2.65 -5.97
N GLY A 134 -11.94 -1.91 -4.95
CA GLY A 134 -12.59 -1.90 -3.63
C GLY A 134 -12.09 -2.99 -2.68
N ASN A 135 -10.99 -3.67 -3.03
CA ASN A 135 -10.40 -4.73 -2.22
C ASN A 135 -9.08 -4.30 -1.58
N LEU A 136 -8.84 -4.79 -0.36
CA LEU A 136 -7.54 -4.83 0.29
C LEU A 136 -7.05 -6.28 0.34
N TYR A 137 -5.74 -6.47 0.24
CA TYR A 137 -5.09 -7.77 0.33
C TYR A 137 -3.96 -7.73 1.35
N LEU A 138 -3.96 -8.70 2.26
CA LEU A 138 -2.85 -8.94 3.17
C LEU A 138 -1.85 -9.89 2.50
N TYR A 139 -0.62 -9.43 2.40
CA TYR A 139 0.51 -10.22 1.91
C TYR A 139 1.50 -10.48 3.03
N ASN A 140 2.21 -11.60 2.91
CA ASN A 140 3.39 -11.91 3.70
C ASN A 140 4.59 -12.00 2.75
N ASP A 141 5.64 -11.24 3.00
CA ASP A 141 6.82 -11.17 2.12
C ASP A 141 7.71 -12.42 2.20
N GLU A 142 7.58 -13.24 3.23
CA GLU A 142 8.24 -14.55 3.35
C GLU A 142 7.53 -15.63 2.52
N LEU A 143 6.25 -15.43 2.15
CA LEU A 143 5.50 -16.39 1.33
C LEU A 143 5.70 -16.15 -0.16
N ASP A 144 5.80 -17.22 -0.95
CA ASP A 144 5.95 -17.13 -2.40
C ASP A 144 4.70 -16.61 -3.10
N SER A 145 4.92 -15.95 -4.23
CA SER A 145 3.86 -15.58 -5.17
C SER A 145 3.36 -16.83 -5.91
N SER A 146 2.04 -17.02 -5.94
CA SER A 146 1.43 -18.10 -6.72
C SER A 146 0.92 -17.58 -8.06
N THR A 147 1.15 -18.37 -9.12
CA THR A 147 0.63 -18.12 -10.47
C THR A 147 -0.82 -18.57 -10.65
N ILE A 148 -1.40 -19.24 -9.64
CA ILE A 148 -2.77 -19.77 -9.69
C ILE A 148 -3.70 -18.80 -8.96
N ALA A 149 -4.82 -18.44 -9.59
CA ALA A 149 -5.85 -17.60 -8.98
C ALA A 149 -6.30 -18.15 -7.61
N PRO A 150 -6.45 -17.31 -6.56
CA PRO A 150 -6.87 -17.78 -5.26
C PRO A 150 -8.37 -18.11 -5.22
N THR A 151 -8.70 -19.26 -4.64
CA THR A 151 -10.09 -19.62 -4.33
C THR A 151 -10.44 -19.17 -2.93
N TYR A 152 -11.46 -18.33 -2.78
CA TYR A 152 -11.81 -17.72 -1.51
C TYR A 152 -12.99 -18.40 -0.80
N GLN A 153 -13.03 -18.27 0.52
CA GLN A 153 -14.22 -18.47 1.36
C GLN A 153 -14.42 -17.30 2.30
N VAL A 154 -15.68 -17.02 2.63
CA VAL A 154 -16.02 -15.99 3.60
C VAL A 154 -15.53 -16.41 4.98
N LEU A 155 -14.71 -15.56 5.60
CA LEU A 155 -14.26 -15.69 6.98
C LEU A 155 -15.16 -14.88 7.92
N LYS A 156 -15.54 -13.67 7.52
CA LYS A 156 -16.39 -12.77 8.29
C LYS A 156 -17.15 -11.85 7.35
N GLN A 157 -18.40 -11.54 7.67
CA GLN A 157 -19.21 -10.57 6.95
C GLN A 157 -19.78 -9.56 7.94
N GLY A 158 -19.87 -8.31 7.52
CA GLY A 158 -20.51 -7.25 8.28
C GLY A 158 -21.05 -6.16 7.37
N ASP A 159 -21.52 -5.08 7.96
CA ASP A 159 -22.14 -3.99 7.21
C ASP A 159 -21.10 -3.31 6.32
N CYS A 160 -21.35 -3.36 5.00
CA CYS A 160 -20.46 -2.80 3.98
C CYS A 160 -19.04 -3.40 3.96
N PHE A 161 -18.80 -4.60 4.49
CA PHE A 161 -17.53 -5.31 4.28
C PHE A 161 -17.66 -6.83 4.32
N THR A 162 -16.76 -7.51 3.59
CA THR A 162 -16.59 -8.96 3.68
C THR A 162 -15.12 -9.33 3.73
N VAL A 163 -14.75 -10.18 4.68
CA VAL A 163 -13.40 -10.74 4.85
C VAL A 163 -13.39 -12.14 4.28
N PHE A 164 -12.41 -12.42 3.43
CA PHE A 164 -12.19 -13.72 2.81
C PHE A 164 -10.83 -14.29 3.19
N THR A 165 -10.77 -15.62 3.28
CA THR A 165 -9.53 -16.38 3.40
C THR A 165 -9.38 -17.36 2.24
N CYS A 166 -8.16 -17.74 1.89
CA CYS A 166 -7.90 -18.73 0.84
C CYS A 166 -8.32 -20.14 1.28
N LYS A 167 -9.05 -20.85 0.42
CA LYS A 167 -9.31 -22.30 0.54
C LYS A 167 -8.07 -23.09 0.12
N SER A 168 -7.03 -23.08 0.95
CA SER A 168 -5.76 -23.78 0.69
C SER A 168 -5.26 -24.49 1.93
N LYS A 169 -4.65 -25.67 1.76
CA LYS A 169 -3.92 -26.38 2.82
C LYS A 169 -2.50 -25.85 3.03
N VAL A 170 -1.99 -25.06 2.08
CA VAL A 170 -0.65 -24.48 2.09
C VAL A 170 -0.79 -22.96 2.22
N SER A 171 0.01 -22.36 3.11
CA SER A 171 0.12 -20.91 3.25
C SER A 171 0.56 -20.29 1.93
N ARG A 172 -0.18 -19.30 1.46
CA ARG A 172 0.09 -18.63 0.19
C ARG A 172 -0.38 -17.19 0.22
N ASN A 173 0.20 -16.38 -0.66
CA ASN A 173 -0.32 -15.05 -0.93
C ASN A 173 -1.52 -15.10 -1.90
N PRO A 174 -2.52 -14.21 -1.72
CA PRO A 174 -2.70 -13.34 -0.56
C PRO A 174 -3.28 -14.13 0.64
N VAL A 175 -2.91 -13.72 1.86
CA VAL A 175 -3.35 -14.36 3.11
C VAL A 175 -4.84 -14.11 3.34
N HIS A 176 -5.25 -12.85 3.22
CA HIS A 176 -6.65 -12.42 3.33
C HIS A 176 -7.00 -11.44 2.22
N ARG A 177 -8.28 -11.44 1.85
CA ARG A 177 -8.89 -10.41 0.99
C ARG A 177 -10.01 -9.73 1.79
N TRP A 178 -9.97 -8.42 1.90
CA TRP A 178 -11.04 -7.62 2.48
C TRP A 178 -11.72 -6.81 1.38
N GLN A 179 -13.00 -7.06 1.16
CA GLN A 179 -13.84 -6.24 0.27
C GLN A 179 -14.51 -5.16 1.12
N ILE A 180 -14.31 -3.88 0.76
CA ILE A 180 -14.81 -2.73 1.53
C ILE A 180 -15.75 -1.89 0.66
N GLY A 181 -17.01 -1.80 1.07
CA GLY A 181 -18.04 -1.06 0.36
C GLY A 181 -18.23 -1.54 -1.08
N THR A 182 -18.62 -0.62 -1.95
CA THR A 182 -18.91 -0.87 -3.36
C THR A 182 -17.99 -0.13 -4.32
N GLY A 183 -17.24 0.86 -3.84
CA GLY A 183 -16.38 1.73 -4.65
C GLY A 183 -14.89 1.49 -4.47
N ALA A 184 -14.10 2.14 -5.34
CA ALA A 184 -12.64 2.09 -5.29
C ALA A 184 -12.10 2.61 -3.96
N ILE A 185 -11.15 1.90 -3.35
CA ILE A 185 -10.43 2.39 -2.16
C ILE A 185 -9.36 3.35 -2.62
N ASN A 186 -9.42 4.60 -2.15
CA ASN A 186 -8.43 5.63 -2.47
C ASN A 186 -7.19 5.50 -1.58
N SER A 187 -7.39 5.26 -0.28
CA SER A 187 -6.29 5.14 0.68
C SER A 187 -6.74 4.44 1.97
N PHE A 188 -5.77 3.98 2.75
CA PHE A 188 -5.99 3.46 4.10
C PHE A 188 -4.84 3.83 5.06
N ALA A 189 -5.11 3.71 6.36
CA ALA A 189 -4.11 3.90 7.41
C ALA A 189 -4.37 2.97 8.61
N PHE A 190 -3.30 2.53 9.26
CA PHE A 190 -3.37 1.78 10.52
C PHE A 190 -3.46 2.73 11.71
N SER A 191 -4.09 2.27 12.79
CA SER A 191 -4.18 3.01 14.05
C SER A 191 -2.89 2.93 14.87
N GLY A 192 -2.01 3.92 14.75
CA GLY A 192 -0.84 4.10 15.61
C GLY A 192 0.07 2.88 15.72
N SER A 193 0.81 2.78 16.82
CA SER A 193 1.76 1.68 17.06
C SER A 193 1.08 0.31 17.13
N THR A 194 -0.09 0.22 17.79
CA THR A 194 -0.75 -1.07 18.03
C THR A 194 -1.48 -1.68 16.83
N SER A 195 -1.71 -0.93 15.75
CA SER A 195 -2.34 -1.41 14.50
C SER A 195 -3.66 -2.18 14.62
N ASN A 196 -4.36 -2.00 15.74
CA ASN A 196 -5.61 -2.73 16.02
C ASN A 196 -6.75 -2.37 15.06
N PHE A 197 -6.66 -1.20 14.41
CA PHE A 197 -7.68 -0.70 13.50
C PHE A 197 -7.08 -0.26 12.18
N ILE A 198 -7.90 -0.35 11.13
CA ILE A 198 -7.62 0.17 9.80
C ILE A 198 -8.73 1.16 9.42
N ALA A 199 -8.34 2.38 9.08
CA ALA A 199 -9.22 3.37 8.49
C ALA A 199 -9.11 3.30 6.97
N THR A 200 -10.24 3.33 6.26
CA THR A 200 -10.30 3.29 4.80
C THR A 200 -11.10 4.47 4.27
N VAL A 201 -10.72 4.97 3.09
CA VAL A 201 -11.46 5.99 2.36
C VAL A 201 -11.76 5.46 0.97
N SER A 202 -13.04 5.32 0.65
CA SER A 202 -13.51 4.80 -0.64
C SER A 202 -14.37 5.82 -1.39
N GLN A 203 -14.43 5.68 -2.71
CA GLN A 203 -15.36 6.41 -3.55
C GLN A 203 -16.80 5.98 -3.24
N VAL A 204 -17.73 6.93 -3.30
CA VAL A 204 -19.16 6.64 -3.25
C VAL A 204 -19.61 6.43 -4.70
N ILE A 205 -20.26 5.30 -4.96
CA ILE A 205 -20.95 5.02 -6.23
C ILE A 205 -22.44 5.25 -6.01
#